data_AF-A0A536UEF9-F1
#
_entry.id   AF-A0A536UEF9-F1
#
_cell.length_a   1.000
_cell.length_b   1.000
_cell.length_c   1.000
_cell.angle_alpha   90.00
_cell.angle_beta   90.00
_cell.angle_gamma   90.00
#
_symmetry.space_group_name_H-M   'P 1'
#
loop_
_entity.id
_entity.type
_entity.pdbx_description
1 polymer ?
#
loop_
_entity_poly.entity_id
_entity_poly.type
_entity_poly.pdbx_seq_one_letter_code
_entity_poly.pdbx_strand_id
1 'polypeptide(L)'
;MIREQASTTIWHACSRLIATNNPVQRLANAPSGAMIGAGGIYRPPAPLPATDGDALVYSSAYYAIEPVLIYNIDGFKPGTWKDLAGETVGFLEGSGIEAALVKVRNEHPEVRWQSLALPSTEALISQVSDGTLDYAIVASSEANATRSVYLTFDTAFIIAGKQELAWAFSKAETRLRDQVDSFFARCRRDGTLAKLIERYYSRGQVTRLDAGVFQDRVKSLLPQFRENFERAQDETGVEWRLLAAISYQESLWDVQATSETGVRGLMQLTEETARHLGAIDRLDPQASITAAARYVGYLKDKLPARIQEPDRTWLALAAYNIGIAHLEDARVLAQKQQLNPDAWSAVKKTLPLLALPEYYEDAKFGYARGGMPVAFVDRVRAYYDVLLAQQPSRKPRLRMFSEIDIRPARVEEPALGNR
;
A
#
# COMPACT_ATOMS: atom_id res chain seq x y z
N MET A 1 -15.36 1.93 0.62
CA MET A 1 -14.97 3.04 -0.29
C MET A 1 -13.57 2.88 -0.91
N ILE A 2 -12.58 2.27 -0.24
CA ILE A 2 -11.22 2.06 -0.83
C ILE A 2 -11.15 0.84 -1.78
N ARG A 3 -11.98 -0.19 -1.58
CA ARG A 3 -12.09 -1.35 -2.51
C ARG A 3 -12.65 -0.99 -3.90
N GLU A 4 -13.42 0.09 -4.01
CA GLU A 4 -14.00 0.54 -5.28
C GLU A 4 -12.96 1.12 -6.24
N GLN A 5 -11.96 1.84 -5.74
CA GLN A 5 -11.04 2.57 -6.61
C GLN A 5 -9.95 1.68 -7.26
N ALA A 6 -9.59 0.55 -6.67
CA ALA A 6 -8.59 -0.34 -7.25
C ALA A 6 -9.13 -1.17 -8.43
N SER A 7 -10.44 -1.39 -8.52
CA SER A 7 -11.06 -2.16 -9.60
C SER A 7 -11.49 -1.30 -10.80
N THR A 8 -11.69 0.01 -10.60
CA THR A 8 -12.38 0.87 -11.59
C THR A 8 -11.50 1.28 -12.78
N THR A 9 -10.18 1.11 -12.71
CA THR A 9 -9.27 1.71 -13.71
C THR A 9 -8.89 0.81 -14.89
N ILE A 10 -9.33 -0.46 -14.95
CA ILE A 10 -8.67 -1.42 -15.85
C ILE A 10 -9.35 -1.62 -17.23
N TRP A 11 -10.63 -1.33 -17.47
CA TRP A 11 -11.24 -1.64 -18.79
C TRP A 11 -12.39 -0.70 -19.19
N HIS A 12 -12.14 0.24 -20.11
CA HIS A 12 -13.21 0.96 -20.82
C HIS A 12 -13.52 0.29 -22.16
N ALA A 13 -14.42 -0.70 -22.11
CA ALA A 13 -15.36 -1.05 -23.18
C ALA A 13 -16.42 -2.00 -22.59
N CYS A 14 -17.65 -1.50 -22.36
CA CYS A 14 -18.85 -2.27 -22.02
C CYS A 14 -18.86 -3.21 -20.79
N SER A 15 -18.10 -2.93 -19.73
CA SER A 15 -18.11 -3.76 -18.49
C SER A 15 -18.64 -2.98 -17.28
N ARG A 16 -19.79 -3.41 -16.73
CA ARG A 16 -20.26 -2.97 -15.39
C ARG A 16 -19.53 -3.80 -14.33
N LEU A 17 -18.62 -3.18 -13.58
CA LEU A 17 -18.07 -3.79 -12.37
C LEU A 17 -19.16 -3.84 -11.30
N ILE A 18 -19.46 -5.04 -10.82
CA ILE A 18 -20.43 -5.24 -9.74
C ILE A 18 -19.66 -5.71 -8.51
N ALA A 19 -19.56 -4.84 -7.50
CA ALA A 19 -19.05 -5.23 -6.20
C ALA A 19 -19.98 -6.30 -5.59
N THR A 20 -19.38 -7.36 -5.04
CA THR A 20 -20.12 -8.44 -4.40
C THR A 20 -19.29 -9.06 -3.29
N ASN A 21 -19.98 -9.50 -2.25
CA ASN A 21 -19.38 -10.17 -1.11
C ASN A 21 -19.10 -11.66 -1.40
N ASN A 22 -19.65 -12.21 -2.49
CA ASN A 22 -19.39 -13.58 -2.92
C ASN A 22 -19.21 -13.67 -4.44
N PRO A 23 -18.05 -13.24 -4.97
CA PRO A 23 -17.78 -13.19 -6.40
C PRO A 23 -17.74 -14.57 -7.06
N VAL A 24 -17.30 -15.59 -6.31
CA VAL A 24 -17.23 -16.98 -6.80
C VAL A 24 -18.63 -17.54 -7.06
N GLN A 25 -19.54 -17.41 -6.08
CA GLN A 25 -20.91 -17.91 -6.22
C GLN A 25 -21.68 -17.15 -7.31
N ARG A 26 -21.50 -15.82 -7.39
CA ARG A 26 -22.11 -15.06 -8.49
C ARG A 26 -21.58 -15.50 -9.84
N LEU A 27 -20.28 -15.76 -9.98
CA LEU A 27 -19.67 -16.20 -11.23
C LEU A 27 -20.13 -17.60 -11.64
N ALA A 28 -20.27 -18.52 -10.69
CA ALA A 28 -20.79 -19.86 -10.93
C ALA A 28 -22.27 -19.87 -11.37
N ASN A 29 -23.07 -18.92 -10.86
CA ASN A 29 -24.50 -18.82 -11.16
C ASN A 29 -24.82 -17.79 -12.26
N ALA A 30 -23.81 -17.21 -12.90
CA ALA A 30 -24.02 -16.18 -13.90
C ALA A 30 -24.64 -16.79 -15.17
N PRO A 31 -25.75 -16.23 -15.70
CA PRO A 31 -26.25 -16.65 -17.00
C PRO A 31 -25.17 -16.42 -18.06
N SER A 32 -25.14 -17.30 -19.07
CA SER A 32 -24.18 -17.25 -20.18
C SER A 32 -24.13 -15.85 -20.79
N GLY A 33 -22.98 -15.19 -20.65
CA GLY A 33 -22.70 -13.85 -21.19
C GLY A 33 -22.78 -12.67 -20.21
N ALA A 34 -23.20 -12.85 -18.95
CA ALA A 34 -23.40 -11.73 -18.01
C ALA A 34 -22.19 -11.40 -17.11
N MET A 35 -21.33 -12.37 -16.82
CA MET A 35 -20.11 -12.16 -16.03
C MET A 35 -18.93 -12.93 -16.59
N ILE A 36 -17.80 -12.23 -16.70
CA ILE A 36 -16.64 -12.70 -17.44
C ILE A 36 -15.51 -13.15 -16.48
N GLY A 37 -15.40 -12.58 -15.28
CA GLY A 37 -14.47 -13.05 -14.26
C GLY A 37 -14.46 -12.19 -12.99
N ALA A 38 -13.70 -12.64 -11.98
CA ALA A 38 -13.52 -11.95 -10.72
C ALA A 38 -12.07 -12.04 -10.23
N GLY A 39 -11.51 -10.93 -9.73
CA GLY A 39 -10.13 -10.84 -9.26
C GLY A 39 -10.01 -10.85 -7.73
N GLY A 40 -8.81 -11.12 -7.22
CA GLY A 40 -8.57 -11.19 -5.77
C GLY A 40 -9.10 -12.47 -5.13
N ILE A 41 -9.31 -13.53 -5.92
CA ILE A 41 -9.85 -14.79 -5.43
C ILE A 41 -8.70 -15.73 -5.06
N TYR A 42 -8.86 -16.39 -3.93
CA TYR A 42 -7.98 -17.47 -3.50
C TYR A 42 -8.14 -18.66 -4.44
N ARG A 43 -7.04 -19.02 -5.09
CA ARG A 43 -7.00 -20.21 -5.94
C ARG A 43 -7.08 -21.45 -5.04
N PRO A 44 -8.04 -22.35 -5.26
CA PRO A 44 -8.12 -23.60 -4.51
C PRO A 44 -6.83 -24.43 -4.68
N PRO A 45 -6.30 -25.06 -3.62
CA PRO A 45 -5.10 -25.90 -3.70
C PRO A 45 -5.32 -27.20 -4.50
N ALA A 46 -6.57 -27.59 -4.71
CA ALA A 46 -6.99 -28.70 -5.57
C ALA A 46 -8.31 -28.33 -6.27
N PRO A 47 -8.65 -28.91 -7.44
CA PRO A 47 -9.95 -28.72 -8.07
C PRO A 47 -11.06 -29.04 -7.06
N LEU A 48 -11.95 -28.09 -6.79
CA LEU A 48 -13.11 -28.34 -5.95
C LEU A 48 -13.94 -29.48 -6.57
N PRO A 49 -14.42 -30.46 -5.78
CA PRO A 49 -15.29 -31.51 -6.29
C PRO A 49 -16.50 -30.84 -6.95
N ALA A 50 -16.75 -31.18 -8.21
CA ALA A 50 -17.77 -30.56 -9.04
C ALA A 50 -19.15 -30.83 -8.45
N THR A 51 -19.73 -29.85 -7.76
CA THR A 51 -21.14 -29.85 -7.40
C THR A 51 -21.93 -29.28 -8.57
N ASP A 52 -22.34 -30.14 -9.52
CA ASP A 52 -23.34 -29.99 -10.61
C ASP A 52 -23.64 -28.60 -11.25
N GLY A 53 -22.73 -27.64 -11.15
CA GLY A 53 -22.82 -26.31 -11.74
C GLY A 53 -21.42 -25.75 -11.99
N ASP A 54 -21.05 -25.69 -13.27
CA ASP A 54 -19.88 -25.03 -13.88
C ASP A 54 -18.58 -24.92 -13.07
N ALA A 55 -17.66 -25.86 -13.35
CA ALA A 55 -16.28 -25.78 -12.89
C ALA A 55 -15.57 -24.50 -13.39
N LEU A 56 -15.26 -23.59 -12.48
CA LEU A 56 -14.51 -22.36 -12.76
C LEU A 56 -13.08 -22.67 -13.24
N VAL A 57 -12.54 -21.78 -14.09
CA VAL A 57 -11.13 -21.79 -14.50
C VAL A 57 -10.40 -20.58 -13.92
N TYR A 58 -9.15 -20.75 -13.53
CA TYR A 58 -8.36 -19.72 -12.85
C TYR A 58 -7.16 -19.32 -13.69
N SER A 59 -6.79 -18.04 -13.64
CA SER A 59 -5.51 -17.57 -14.16
C SER A 59 -4.33 -18.10 -13.34
N SER A 60 -3.13 -17.88 -13.86
CA SER A 60 -1.88 -17.89 -13.14
C SER A 60 -1.97 -16.96 -11.92
N ALA A 61 -1.38 -17.41 -10.82
CA ALA A 61 -1.33 -16.64 -9.59
C ALA A 61 -0.49 -15.38 -9.74
N TYR A 62 -1.03 -14.23 -9.34
CA TYR A 62 -0.31 -12.96 -9.43
C TYR A 62 0.35 -12.56 -8.10
N TYR A 63 -0.13 -13.09 -6.98
CA TYR A 63 0.43 -12.83 -5.65
C TYR A 63 0.13 -14.00 -4.71
N ALA A 64 0.86 -14.11 -3.61
CA ALA A 64 0.63 -15.12 -2.59
C ALA A 64 0.51 -14.45 -1.23
N ILE A 65 -0.50 -14.86 -0.47
CA ILE A 65 -0.77 -14.34 0.88
C ILE A 65 -0.87 -15.47 1.88
N GLU A 66 -0.53 -15.18 3.12
CA GLU A 66 -0.58 -16.14 4.21
C GLU A 66 -1.75 -15.75 5.11
N PRO A 67 -2.72 -16.64 5.34
CA PRO A 67 -3.69 -16.41 6.39
C PRO A 67 -3.00 -16.44 7.75
N VAL A 68 -3.31 -15.47 8.60
CA VAL A 68 -2.71 -15.30 9.92
C VAL A 68 -3.79 -15.20 10.98
N LEU A 69 -3.48 -15.68 12.18
CA LEU A 69 -4.28 -15.42 13.36
C LEU A 69 -3.89 -14.05 13.91
N ILE A 70 -4.88 -13.19 14.11
CA ILE A 70 -4.74 -11.95 14.87
C ILE A 70 -5.42 -12.10 16.23
N TYR A 71 -4.92 -11.36 17.21
CA TYR A 71 -5.45 -11.36 18.57
C TYR A 71 -5.51 -9.94 19.14
N ASN A 72 -6.40 -9.71 20.11
CA ASN A 72 -6.36 -8.49 20.92
C ASN A 72 -5.17 -8.55 21.88
N ILE A 73 -4.32 -7.54 21.83
CA ILE A 73 -3.08 -7.52 22.62
C ILE A 73 -3.25 -7.30 24.12
N ASP A 74 -4.39 -6.77 24.54
CA ASP A 74 -4.74 -6.64 25.96
C ASP A 74 -5.16 -8.01 26.52
N GLY A 75 -5.44 -8.96 25.62
CA GLY A 75 -5.67 -10.37 25.90
C GLY A 75 -4.42 -11.23 25.77
N PHE A 76 -4.63 -12.55 25.73
CA PHE A 76 -3.57 -13.54 25.67
C PHE A 76 -3.03 -13.70 24.24
N LYS A 77 -1.69 -13.75 24.08
CA LYS A 77 -1.05 -14.07 22.79
C LYS A 77 -0.90 -15.60 22.65
N PRO A 78 -1.69 -16.26 21.78
CA PRO A 78 -1.53 -17.70 21.55
C PRO A 78 -0.25 -17.95 20.75
N GLY A 79 0.54 -18.95 21.17
CA GLY A 79 1.71 -19.42 20.43
C GLY A 79 1.39 -20.57 19.48
N THR A 80 0.34 -21.33 19.79
CA THR A 80 -0.11 -22.51 19.05
C THR A 80 -1.63 -22.66 19.09
N TRP A 81 -2.19 -23.60 18.32
CA TRP A 81 -3.63 -23.90 18.39
C TRP A 81 -4.10 -24.46 19.73
N LYS A 82 -3.22 -25.12 20.50
CA LYS A 82 -3.56 -25.65 21.83
C LYS A 82 -3.94 -24.55 22.82
N ASP A 83 -3.38 -23.36 22.62
CA ASP A 83 -3.61 -22.18 23.43
C ASP A 83 -5.01 -21.58 23.21
N LEU A 84 -5.73 -22.05 22.20
CA LEU A 84 -7.06 -21.59 21.79
C LEU A 84 -8.16 -22.62 22.09
N ALA A 85 -7.87 -23.63 22.91
CA ALA A 85 -8.86 -24.64 23.28
C ALA A 85 -10.03 -23.99 24.04
N GLY A 86 -11.23 -24.09 23.48
CA GLY A 86 -12.45 -23.47 24.01
C GLY A 86 -12.65 -22.00 23.64
N GLU A 87 -11.63 -21.36 23.07
CA GLU A 87 -11.68 -19.96 22.61
C GLU A 87 -12.44 -19.82 21.30
N THR A 88 -12.98 -18.63 21.06
CA THR A 88 -13.70 -18.31 19.83
C THR A 88 -12.78 -17.63 18.83
N VAL A 89 -12.66 -18.21 17.63
CA VAL A 89 -11.88 -17.65 16.52
C VAL A 89 -12.82 -17.27 15.38
N GLY A 90 -12.92 -15.97 15.12
CA GLY A 90 -13.74 -15.42 14.05
C GLY A 90 -13.06 -15.44 12.69
N PHE A 91 -13.83 -15.61 11.62
CA PHE A 91 -13.37 -15.37 10.25
C PHE A 91 -14.52 -14.80 9.41
N LEU A 92 -14.15 -13.97 8.44
CA LEU A 92 -15.12 -13.29 7.58
C LEU A 92 -15.72 -14.28 6.58
N GLU A 93 -17.06 -14.34 6.53
CA GLU A 93 -17.80 -15.10 5.52
C GLU A 93 -17.59 -14.52 4.11
N GLY A 94 -17.26 -15.40 3.15
CA GLY A 94 -16.99 -15.01 1.76
C GLY A 94 -15.62 -14.38 1.55
N SER A 95 -14.71 -14.45 2.53
CA SER A 95 -13.37 -13.87 2.42
C SER A 95 -12.47 -14.62 1.46
N GLY A 96 -12.72 -15.91 1.23
CA GLY A 96 -11.96 -16.82 0.39
C GLY A 96 -10.84 -17.57 1.14
N ILE A 97 -10.54 -17.21 2.39
CA ILE A 97 -9.58 -17.94 3.24
C ILE A 97 -10.17 -19.26 3.77
N GLU A 98 -11.49 -19.44 3.72
CA GLU A 98 -12.20 -20.60 4.25
C GLU A 98 -11.67 -21.90 3.66
N ALA A 99 -11.22 -21.87 2.40
CA ALA A 99 -10.59 -23.01 1.75
C ALA A 99 -9.28 -23.43 2.44
N ALA A 100 -8.47 -22.48 2.93
CA ALA A 100 -7.32 -22.79 3.78
C ALA A 100 -7.75 -23.28 5.17
N LEU A 101 -8.88 -22.80 5.67
CA LEU A 101 -9.39 -23.16 6.99
C LEU A 101 -9.98 -24.56 7.08
N VAL A 102 -10.44 -25.16 5.98
CA VAL A 102 -11.04 -26.52 6.02
C VAL A 102 -10.13 -27.51 6.74
N LYS A 103 -8.85 -27.56 6.36
CA LYS A 103 -7.88 -28.46 6.97
C LYS A 103 -7.62 -28.09 8.43
N VAL A 104 -7.36 -26.81 8.70
CA VAL A 104 -7.06 -26.28 10.04
C VAL A 104 -8.18 -26.57 11.04
N ARG A 105 -9.44 -26.35 10.63
CA ARG A 105 -10.63 -26.58 11.48
C ARG A 105 -10.81 -28.06 11.83
N ASN A 106 -10.50 -28.95 10.91
CA ASN A 106 -10.57 -30.40 11.14
C ASN A 106 -9.46 -30.89 12.07
N GLU A 107 -8.27 -30.29 11.97
CA GLU A 107 -7.11 -30.61 12.82
C GLU A 107 -7.26 -30.02 14.24
N HIS A 108 -8.09 -28.99 14.41
CA HIS A 108 -8.29 -28.26 15.66
C HIS A 108 -9.79 -28.14 16.05
N PRO A 109 -10.48 -29.25 16.36
CA PRO A 109 -11.88 -29.24 16.79
C PRO A 109 -12.10 -28.62 18.18
N GLU A 110 -11.04 -28.45 18.97
CA GLU A 110 -11.06 -27.80 20.28
C GLU A 110 -11.36 -26.29 20.21
N VAL A 111 -11.18 -25.66 19.05
CA VAL A 111 -11.42 -24.23 18.83
C VAL A 111 -12.87 -23.98 18.42
N ARG A 112 -13.50 -22.94 18.97
CA ARG A 112 -14.86 -22.53 18.56
C ARG A 112 -14.78 -21.62 17.34
N TRP A 113 -14.98 -22.21 16.18
CA TRP A 113 -14.94 -21.49 14.90
C TRP A 113 -16.21 -20.69 14.65
N GLN A 114 -16.10 -19.37 14.49
CA GLN A 114 -17.23 -18.50 14.21
C GLN A 114 -17.08 -17.84 12.83
N SER A 115 -18.03 -18.13 11.93
CA SER A 115 -18.15 -17.38 10.69
C SER A 115 -18.97 -16.12 10.93
N LEU A 116 -18.45 -14.97 10.48
CA LEU A 116 -19.03 -13.66 10.73
C LEU A 116 -19.40 -12.98 9.40
N ALA A 117 -20.67 -12.59 9.28
CA ALA A 117 -21.20 -11.85 8.14
C ALA A 117 -21.00 -10.33 8.33
N LEU A 118 -19.74 -9.88 8.26
CA LEU A 118 -19.36 -8.48 8.38
C LEU A 118 -19.20 -7.81 7.01
N PRO A 119 -19.29 -6.47 6.91
CA PRO A 119 -19.17 -5.78 5.63
C PRO A 119 -17.74 -5.79 5.03
N SER A 120 -16.72 -6.08 5.83
CA SER A 120 -15.32 -6.11 5.38
C SER A 120 -14.39 -6.78 6.39
N THR A 121 -13.17 -7.14 5.96
CA THR A 121 -12.10 -7.59 6.87
C THR A 121 -11.71 -6.49 7.86
N GLU A 122 -11.74 -5.22 7.46
CA GLU A 122 -11.47 -4.09 8.35
C GLU A 122 -12.44 -4.05 9.54
N ALA A 123 -13.72 -4.35 9.33
CA ALA A 123 -14.71 -4.48 10.40
C ALA A 123 -14.39 -5.65 11.35
N LEU A 124 -13.89 -6.77 10.83
CA LEU A 124 -13.44 -7.90 11.65
C LEU A 124 -12.20 -7.54 12.49
N ILE A 125 -11.22 -6.87 11.89
CA ILE A 125 -10.02 -6.37 12.59
C ILE A 125 -10.42 -5.34 13.66
N SER A 126 -11.41 -4.48 13.38
CA SER A 126 -11.94 -3.54 14.35
C SER A 126 -12.53 -4.24 15.57
N GLN A 127 -13.31 -5.32 15.40
CA GLN A 127 -13.86 -6.11 16.50
C GLN A 127 -12.78 -6.80 17.34
N VAL A 128 -11.67 -7.20 16.70
CA VAL A 128 -10.51 -7.69 17.45
C VAL A 128 -9.85 -6.56 18.23
N SER A 129 -9.65 -5.42 17.60
CA SER A 129 -9.03 -4.25 18.22
C SER A 129 -9.84 -3.71 19.40
N ASP A 130 -11.17 -3.63 19.30
CA ASP A 130 -12.02 -3.09 20.37
C ASP A 130 -12.33 -4.11 21.49
N GLY A 131 -11.91 -5.36 21.33
CA GLY A 131 -12.11 -6.43 22.32
C GLY A 131 -13.48 -7.09 22.25
N THR A 132 -14.30 -6.80 21.24
CA THR A 132 -15.55 -7.53 20.97
C THR A 132 -15.28 -8.99 20.61
N LEU A 133 -14.14 -9.26 19.98
CA LEU A 133 -13.67 -10.59 19.60
C LEU A 133 -12.20 -10.76 20.00
N ASP A 134 -11.85 -11.84 20.68
CA ASP A 134 -10.46 -12.03 21.13
C ASP A 134 -9.50 -12.40 20.00
N TYR A 135 -9.99 -13.23 19.05
CA TYR A 135 -9.19 -13.81 17.98
C TYR A 135 -9.92 -13.82 16.65
N ALA A 136 -9.20 -13.49 15.57
CA ALA A 136 -9.73 -13.65 14.23
C ALA A 136 -8.66 -14.12 13.23
N ILE A 137 -9.10 -14.64 12.10
CA ILE A 137 -8.24 -14.97 10.97
C ILE A 137 -8.45 -13.98 9.84
N VAL A 138 -7.34 -13.44 9.36
CA VAL A 138 -7.31 -12.49 8.24
C VAL A 138 -6.12 -12.78 7.32
N ALA A 139 -6.09 -12.19 6.13
CA ALA A 139 -4.90 -12.24 5.29
C ALA A 139 -3.77 -11.41 5.92
N SER A 140 -2.52 -11.91 5.88
CA SER A 140 -1.34 -11.20 6.42
C SER A 140 -1.19 -9.81 5.83
N SER A 141 -1.49 -9.65 4.55
CA SER A 141 -1.47 -8.34 3.90
C SER A 141 -2.52 -7.36 4.44
N GLU A 142 -3.71 -7.84 4.81
CA GLU A 142 -4.76 -7.00 5.39
C GLU A 142 -4.39 -6.62 6.82
N ALA A 143 -3.90 -7.56 7.63
CA ALA A 143 -3.36 -7.28 8.98
C ALA A 143 -2.22 -6.25 8.94
N ASN A 144 -1.28 -6.42 8.02
CA ASN A 144 -0.15 -5.49 7.88
C ASN A 144 -0.59 -4.10 7.43
N ALA A 145 -1.57 -3.99 6.54
CA ALA A 145 -2.07 -2.73 6.03
C ALA A 145 -2.82 -1.89 7.08
N THR A 146 -3.43 -2.55 8.07
CA THR A 146 -4.26 -1.88 9.09
C THR A 146 -3.57 -1.72 10.45
N ARG A 147 -2.38 -2.28 10.64
CA ARG A 147 -1.64 -2.26 11.92
C ARG A 147 -1.31 -0.85 12.45
N SER A 148 -1.16 0.13 11.56
CA SER A 148 -0.97 1.54 11.96
C SER A 148 -2.27 2.24 12.35
N VAL A 149 -3.42 1.69 11.96
CA VAL A 149 -4.75 2.25 12.19
C VAL A 149 -5.37 1.63 13.45
N TYR A 150 -5.40 0.30 13.54
CA TYR A 150 -5.91 -0.42 14.69
C TYR A 150 -4.74 -0.88 15.54
N LEU A 151 -4.59 -0.26 16.69
CA LEU A 151 -3.40 -0.46 17.50
C LEU A 151 -3.54 -1.67 18.40
N THR A 152 -4.74 -1.97 18.88
CA THR A 152 -4.97 -2.98 19.93
C THR A 152 -5.07 -4.41 19.43
N PHE A 153 -4.64 -4.69 18.20
CA PHE A 153 -4.46 -6.05 17.69
C PHE A 153 -3.02 -6.30 17.25
N ASP A 154 -2.59 -7.56 17.25
CA ASP A 154 -1.35 -7.98 16.59
C ASP A 154 -1.49 -9.37 15.96
N THR A 155 -0.51 -9.75 15.14
CA THR A 155 -0.43 -11.09 14.54
C THR A 155 0.22 -12.07 15.52
N ALA A 156 -0.43 -13.21 15.73
CA ALA A 156 0.08 -14.29 16.57
C ALA A 156 0.99 -15.22 15.76
N PHE A 157 0.43 -15.97 14.81
CA PHE A 157 1.16 -16.90 13.94
C PHE A 157 0.45 -17.12 12.59
N ILE A 158 1.20 -17.66 11.62
CA ILE A 158 0.69 -18.08 10.31
C ILE A 158 -0.10 -19.37 10.48
N ILE A 159 -1.34 -19.40 10.02
CA ILE A 159 -2.26 -20.52 10.27
C ILE A 159 -2.27 -21.59 9.17
N ALA A 160 -1.89 -21.21 7.96
CA ALA A 160 -1.91 -22.06 6.78
C ALA A 160 -0.81 -21.64 5.80
N GLY A 161 -0.46 -22.54 4.88
CA GLY A 161 0.49 -22.24 3.81
C GLY A 161 0.02 -21.10 2.92
N LYS A 162 0.97 -20.53 2.15
CA LYS A 162 0.71 -19.48 1.16
C LYS A 162 -0.44 -19.88 0.24
N GLN A 163 -1.43 -19.01 0.17
CA GLN A 163 -2.53 -19.11 -0.79
C GLN A 163 -2.29 -18.17 -1.96
N GLU A 164 -2.45 -18.71 -3.15
CA GLU A 164 -2.30 -17.98 -4.39
C GLU A 164 -3.54 -17.13 -4.68
N LEU A 165 -3.35 -15.85 -4.98
CA LEU A 165 -4.38 -14.98 -5.53
C LEU A 165 -4.37 -15.08 -7.06
N ALA A 166 -5.54 -15.33 -7.63
CA ALA A 166 -5.78 -15.46 -9.05
C ALA A 166 -7.06 -14.73 -9.46
N TRP A 167 -7.30 -14.66 -10.76
CA TRP A 167 -8.60 -14.30 -11.32
C TRP A 167 -9.35 -15.58 -11.67
N ALA A 168 -10.64 -15.63 -11.34
CA ALA A 168 -11.53 -16.73 -11.70
C ALA A 168 -12.40 -16.34 -12.90
N PHE A 169 -12.68 -17.30 -13.77
CA PHE A 169 -13.48 -17.17 -14.99
C PHE A 169 -14.44 -18.35 -15.09
N SER A 170 -15.54 -18.17 -15.80
CA SER A 170 -16.40 -19.29 -16.18
C SER A 170 -15.65 -20.22 -17.14
N LYS A 171 -16.03 -21.50 -17.18
CA LYS A 171 -15.41 -22.49 -18.08
C LYS A 171 -15.48 -22.12 -19.56
N ALA A 172 -16.51 -21.36 -19.95
CA ALA A 172 -16.70 -20.89 -21.31
C ALA A 172 -15.61 -19.88 -21.74
N GLU A 173 -15.03 -19.13 -20.79
CA GLU A 173 -14.14 -18.00 -21.06
C GLU A 173 -12.65 -18.36 -20.99
N THR A 174 -12.28 -19.58 -21.38
CA THR A 174 -10.88 -20.06 -21.37
C THR A 174 -9.95 -19.18 -22.20
N ARG A 175 -10.41 -18.70 -23.37
CA ARG A 175 -9.62 -17.81 -24.24
C ARG A 175 -9.26 -16.50 -23.55
N LEU A 176 -10.17 -15.92 -22.78
CA LEU A 176 -9.88 -14.71 -22.03
C LEU A 176 -8.94 -14.99 -20.85
N ARG A 177 -9.12 -16.11 -20.16
CA ARG A 177 -8.18 -16.56 -19.11
C ARG A 177 -6.75 -16.65 -19.66
N ASP A 178 -6.56 -17.22 -20.85
CA ASP A 178 -5.24 -17.27 -21.53
C ASP A 178 -4.68 -15.88 -21.88
N GLN A 179 -5.53 -14.93 -22.28
CA GLN A 179 -5.11 -13.54 -22.50
C GLN A 179 -4.68 -12.85 -21.21
N VAL A 180 -5.37 -13.12 -20.09
CA VAL A 180 -5.02 -12.61 -18.76
C VAL A 180 -3.73 -13.24 -18.25
N ASP A 181 -3.47 -14.51 -18.54
CA ASP A 181 -2.19 -15.15 -18.26
C ASP A 181 -1.05 -14.48 -19.02
N SER A 182 -1.26 -14.19 -20.30
CA SER A 182 -0.31 -13.46 -21.13
C SER A 182 -0.08 -12.03 -20.63
N PHE A 183 -1.13 -11.36 -20.15
CA PHE A 183 -1.06 -10.07 -19.48
C PHE A 183 -0.21 -10.13 -18.22
N PHE A 184 -0.46 -11.08 -17.31
CA PHE A 184 0.36 -11.22 -16.09
C PHE A 184 1.81 -11.58 -16.41
N ALA A 185 2.07 -12.40 -17.42
CA ALA A 185 3.43 -12.72 -17.86
C ALA A 185 4.19 -11.45 -18.31
N ARG A 186 3.52 -10.57 -19.07
CA ARG A 186 4.08 -9.27 -19.47
C ARG A 186 4.34 -8.38 -18.25
N CYS A 187 3.35 -8.22 -17.37
CA CYS A 187 3.46 -7.38 -16.17
C CYS A 187 4.54 -7.86 -15.19
N ARG A 188 4.83 -9.17 -15.15
CA ARG A 188 5.98 -9.70 -14.40
C ARG A 188 7.30 -9.32 -15.05
N ARG A 189 7.40 -9.42 -16.37
CA ARG A 189 8.63 -9.13 -17.14
C ARG A 189 9.00 -7.65 -17.10
N ASP A 190 8.03 -6.75 -17.18
CA ASP A 190 8.26 -5.30 -17.17
C ASP A 190 8.26 -4.68 -15.76
N GLY A 191 8.00 -5.49 -14.73
CA GLY A 191 7.98 -5.06 -13.32
C GLY A 191 6.70 -4.32 -12.89
N THR A 192 5.71 -4.16 -13.76
CA THR A 192 4.42 -3.54 -13.42
C THR A 192 3.74 -4.26 -12.26
N LEU A 193 3.76 -5.60 -12.26
CA LEU A 193 3.12 -6.38 -11.21
C LEU A 193 3.82 -6.18 -9.85
N ALA A 194 5.16 -6.11 -9.84
CA ALA A 194 5.92 -5.85 -8.62
C ALA A 194 5.60 -4.46 -8.02
N LYS A 195 5.48 -3.43 -8.88
CA LYS A 195 5.07 -2.08 -8.46
C LYS A 195 3.68 -2.06 -7.83
N LEU A 196 2.73 -2.75 -8.45
CA LEU A 196 1.36 -2.86 -7.92
C LEU A 196 1.35 -3.62 -6.59
N ILE A 197 2.06 -4.74 -6.50
CA ILE A 197 2.16 -5.50 -5.25
C ILE A 197 2.74 -4.64 -4.13
N GLU A 198 3.85 -3.95 -4.37
CA GLU A 198 4.45 -3.11 -3.34
C GLU A 198 3.51 -1.99 -2.90
N ARG A 199 2.87 -1.32 -3.85
CA ARG A 199 1.95 -0.21 -3.58
C ARG A 199 0.79 -0.63 -2.67
N TYR A 200 0.23 -1.80 -2.90
CA TYR A 200 -1.01 -2.24 -2.23
C TYR A 200 -0.78 -3.22 -1.07
N TYR A 201 0.32 -3.98 -1.08
CA TYR A 201 0.56 -5.09 -0.14
C TYR A 201 1.85 -4.97 0.68
N SER A 202 2.76 -4.02 0.38
CA SER A 202 4.04 -3.86 1.09
C SER A 202 4.23 -2.42 1.59
N ARG A 203 3.35 -1.97 2.49
CA ARG A 203 3.46 -0.67 3.15
C ARG A 203 4.52 -0.71 4.26
N GLY A 204 5.21 0.41 4.47
CA GLY A 204 6.22 0.58 5.52
C GLY A 204 5.62 0.39 6.91
N GLN A 205 6.41 -0.15 7.84
CA GLN A 205 5.97 -0.39 9.21
C GLN A 205 6.31 0.82 10.09
N VAL A 206 5.29 1.50 10.62
CA VAL A 206 5.43 2.36 11.80
C VAL A 206 5.27 1.49 13.02
N THR A 207 6.14 1.68 14.02
CA THR A 207 6.01 0.92 15.27
C THR A 207 4.70 1.30 15.95
N ARG A 208 4.10 0.35 16.65
CA ARG A 208 2.78 0.55 17.23
C ARG A 208 2.73 1.71 18.24
N LEU A 209 3.77 1.86 19.05
CA LEU A 209 3.89 2.99 19.98
C LEU A 209 3.87 4.33 19.23
N ASP A 210 4.62 4.42 18.12
CA ASP A 210 4.66 5.63 17.30
C ASP A 210 3.30 5.94 16.66
N ALA A 211 2.55 4.91 16.26
CA ALA A 211 1.22 5.07 15.67
C ALA A 211 0.17 5.53 16.71
N GLY A 212 0.24 5.05 17.96
CA GLY A 212 -0.61 5.53 19.06
C GLY A 212 -0.40 6.99 19.39
N VAL A 213 0.86 7.37 19.63
CA VAL A 213 1.23 8.77 19.88
C VAL A 213 0.82 9.66 18.70
N PHE A 214 0.99 9.17 17.47
CA PHE A 214 0.56 9.91 16.29
C PHE A 214 -0.96 10.12 16.25
N GLN A 215 -1.76 9.08 16.46
CA GLN A 215 -3.22 9.21 16.45
C GLN A 215 -3.73 10.16 17.54
N ASP A 216 -3.13 10.16 18.72
CA ASP A 216 -3.46 11.11 19.79
C ASP A 216 -3.12 12.54 19.38
N ARG A 217 -1.98 12.76 18.72
CA ARG A 217 -1.59 14.06 18.18
C ARG A 217 -2.45 14.49 17.00
N VAL A 218 -2.93 13.56 16.16
CA VAL A 218 -3.91 13.85 15.09
C VAL A 218 -5.18 14.44 15.69
N LYS A 219 -5.61 13.96 16.86
CA LYS A 219 -6.79 14.50 17.56
C LYS A 219 -6.51 15.81 18.30
N SER A 220 -5.37 15.91 18.98
CA SER A 220 -5.06 17.01 19.91
C SER A 220 -4.28 18.18 19.32
N LEU A 221 -3.41 17.94 18.35
CA LEU A 221 -2.42 18.90 17.85
C LEU A 221 -2.62 19.27 16.37
N LEU A 222 -2.93 18.31 15.50
CA LEU A 222 -3.16 18.58 14.07
C LEU A 222 -4.20 19.68 13.79
N PRO A 223 -5.32 19.82 14.54
CA PRO A 223 -6.27 20.90 14.29
C PRO A 223 -5.66 22.30 14.33
N GLN A 224 -4.57 22.51 15.09
CA GLN A 224 -3.87 23.79 15.20
C GLN A 224 -3.09 24.16 13.93
N PHE A 225 -2.62 23.17 13.17
CA PHE A 225 -1.80 23.36 11.97
C PHE A 225 -2.52 23.03 10.67
N ARG A 226 -3.75 22.50 10.77
CA ARG A 226 -4.50 22.03 9.62
C ARG A 226 -4.67 23.10 8.55
N GLU A 227 -5.04 24.31 8.96
CA GLU A 227 -5.20 25.42 8.02
C GLU A 227 -3.87 25.73 7.30
N ASN A 228 -2.74 25.63 7.99
CA ASN A 228 -1.43 25.88 7.38
C ASN A 228 -1.10 24.86 6.28
N PHE A 229 -1.35 23.58 6.55
CA PHE A 229 -1.17 22.51 5.54
C PHE A 229 -2.13 22.67 4.36
N GLU A 230 -3.39 23.02 4.63
CA GLU A 230 -4.40 23.24 3.58
C GLU A 230 -4.05 24.45 2.70
N ARG A 231 -3.52 25.54 3.27
CA ARG A 231 -3.04 26.70 2.51
C ARG A 231 -1.81 26.38 1.67
N ALA A 232 -0.84 25.67 2.23
CA ALA A 232 0.33 25.24 1.48
C ALA A 232 -0.05 24.31 0.32
N GLN A 233 -1.08 23.48 0.50
CA GLN A 233 -1.66 22.70 -0.59
C GLN A 233 -2.24 23.61 -1.69
N ASP A 234 -3.04 24.61 -1.33
CA ASP A 234 -3.65 25.52 -2.29
C ASP A 234 -2.59 26.29 -3.10
N GLU A 235 -1.46 26.65 -2.47
CA GLU A 235 -0.37 27.39 -3.11
C GLU A 235 0.53 26.52 -4.01
N THR A 236 0.79 25.27 -3.62
CA THR A 236 1.85 24.46 -4.25
C THR A 236 1.34 23.23 -5.01
N GLY A 237 0.10 22.84 -4.78
CA GLY A 237 -0.47 21.61 -5.32
C GLY A 237 -0.08 20.34 -4.55
N VAL A 238 0.75 20.43 -3.51
CA VAL A 238 1.12 19.27 -2.66
C VAL A 238 0.04 19.03 -1.61
N GLU A 239 -0.57 17.85 -1.65
CA GLU A 239 -1.68 17.45 -0.79
C GLU A 239 -1.38 17.56 0.71
N TRP A 240 -2.33 18.13 1.46
CA TRP A 240 -2.11 18.61 2.82
C TRP A 240 -1.85 17.48 3.83
N ARG A 241 -2.45 16.30 3.66
CA ARG A 241 -2.20 15.15 4.54
C ARG A 241 -0.80 14.60 4.31
N LEU A 242 -0.27 14.68 3.08
CA LEU A 242 1.14 14.34 2.83
C LEU A 242 2.07 15.33 3.53
N LEU A 243 1.80 16.64 3.43
CA LEU A 243 2.59 17.66 4.13
C LEU A 243 2.53 17.49 5.65
N ALA A 244 1.35 17.17 6.20
CA ALA A 244 1.18 16.89 7.62
C ALA A 244 1.97 15.64 8.06
N ALA A 245 1.99 14.58 7.25
CA ALA A 245 2.78 13.37 7.50
C ALA A 245 4.29 13.63 7.47
N ILE A 246 4.77 14.43 6.52
CA ILE A 246 6.18 14.86 6.46
C ILE A 246 6.52 15.66 7.70
N SER A 247 5.73 16.69 8.03
CA SER A 247 5.97 17.54 9.21
C SER A 247 6.00 16.73 10.52
N TYR A 248 5.13 15.73 10.63
CA TYR A 248 5.13 14.85 11.79
C TYR A 248 6.41 14.03 11.88
N GLN A 249 6.88 13.47 10.75
CA GLN A 249 8.15 12.75 10.74
C GLN A 249 9.35 13.65 11.06
N GLU A 250 9.29 14.92 10.67
CA GLU A 250 10.39 15.87 10.89
C GLU A 250 10.46 16.39 12.33
N SER A 251 9.34 16.84 12.91
CA SER A 251 9.34 17.51 14.21
C SER A 251 8.28 17.02 15.18
N LEU A 252 7.49 16.00 14.82
CA LEU A 252 6.30 15.58 15.55
C LEU A 252 5.29 16.74 15.74
N TRP A 253 5.28 17.70 14.81
CA TRP A 253 4.57 18.99 14.87
C TRP A 253 5.02 19.94 15.98
N ASP A 254 6.28 19.88 16.39
CA ASP A 254 6.89 20.91 17.23
C ASP A 254 7.42 22.08 16.39
N VAL A 255 6.89 23.29 16.65
CA VAL A 255 7.27 24.53 15.97
C VAL A 255 8.64 25.05 16.41
N GLN A 256 9.09 24.67 17.61
CA GLN A 256 10.37 25.07 18.18
C GLN A 256 11.47 24.01 17.98
N ALA A 257 11.18 22.93 17.26
CA ALA A 257 12.14 21.86 17.04
C ALA A 257 13.45 22.37 16.41
N THR A 258 14.57 21.99 17.01
CA THR A 258 15.93 22.31 16.56
C THR A 258 16.77 21.04 16.52
N SER A 259 17.66 20.94 15.53
CA SER A 259 18.65 19.87 15.44
C SER A 259 20.07 20.40 15.53
N GLU A 260 20.99 19.57 16.01
CA GLU A 260 22.45 19.82 15.97
C GLU A 260 22.96 20.05 14.54
N THR A 261 22.25 19.53 13.54
CA THR A 261 22.57 19.71 12.11
C THR A 261 22.09 21.05 11.53
N GLY A 262 21.51 21.94 12.36
CA GLY A 262 21.13 23.30 11.98
C GLY A 262 19.75 23.42 11.30
N VAL A 263 19.00 22.33 11.16
CA VAL A 263 17.59 22.36 10.74
C VAL A 263 16.66 22.83 11.87
N ARG A 264 15.56 23.52 11.52
CA ARG A 264 14.62 24.12 12.49
C ARG A 264 13.16 24.12 12.03
N GLY A 265 12.24 24.15 12.99
CA GLY A 265 10.80 24.35 12.80
C GLY A 265 10.03 23.11 12.36
N LEU A 266 8.75 23.30 12.01
CA LEU A 266 7.83 22.19 11.70
C LEU A 266 8.28 21.22 10.61
N MET A 267 9.04 21.72 9.63
CA MET A 267 9.48 20.93 8.49
C MET A 267 10.99 20.65 8.49
N GLN A 268 11.69 21.03 9.57
CA GLN A 268 13.14 20.85 9.74
C GLN A 268 13.93 21.25 8.48
N LEU A 269 13.74 22.48 8.01
CA LEU A 269 14.49 23.01 6.86
C LEU A 269 15.85 23.57 7.31
N THR A 270 16.89 23.39 6.50
CA THR A 270 18.16 24.10 6.67
C THR A 270 17.96 25.59 6.35
N GLU A 271 18.89 26.44 6.80
CA GLU A 271 18.81 27.87 6.51
C GLU A 271 18.95 28.17 5.01
N GLU A 272 19.88 27.50 4.35
CA GLU A 272 20.10 27.63 2.90
C GLU A 272 18.84 27.26 2.11
N THR A 273 18.24 26.11 2.42
CA THR A 273 17.01 25.64 1.76
C THR A 273 15.85 26.60 2.03
N ALA A 274 15.66 27.05 3.26
CA ALA A 274 14.60 28.00 3.60
C ALA A 274 14.74 29.32 2.82
N ARG A 275 15.97 29.86 2.73
CA ARG A 275 16.28 31.09 1.99
C ARG A 275 16.03 30.93 0.49
N HIS A 276 16.45 29.80 -0.10
CA HIS A 276 16.24 29.52 -1.52
C HIS A 276 14.75 29.40 -1.90
N LEU A 277 13.90 29.03 -0.94
CA LEU A 277 12.47 28.77 -1.16
C LEU A 277 11.54 29.89 -0.66
N GLY A 278 12.12 30.96 -0.12
CA GLY A 278 11.39 32.15 0.33
C GLY A 278 10.76 32.04 1.73
N ALA A 279 11.21 31.11 2.58
CA ALA A 279 10.87 31.11 4.00
C ALA A 279 11.83 32.03 4.77
N ILE A 280 11.32 33.21 5.15
CA ILE A 280 12.08 34.22 5.90
C ILE A 280 12.24 33.79 7.37
N ASP A 281 11.20 33.19 7.96
CA ASP A 281 11.23 32.62 9.30
C ASP A 281 10.92 31.11 9.25
N ARG A 282 11.84 30.29 9.78
CA ARG A 282 11.69 28.82 9.83
C ARG A 282 10.81 28.36 11.00
N LEU A 283 10.60 29.21 12.00
CA LEU A 283 9.77 28.92 13.17
C LEU A 283 8.30 29.31 12.97
N ASP A 284 8.01 30.18 11.98
CA ASP A 284 6.64 30.45 11.56
C ASP A 284 6.04 29.19 10.89
N PRO A 285 4.94 28.62 11.43
CA PRO A 285 4.34 27.41 10.89
C PRO A 285 3.97 27.51 9.40
N GLN A 286 3.37 28.64 8.99
CA GLN A 286 2.92 28.82 7.61
C GLN A 286 4.10 28.85 6.64
N ALA A 287 5.13 29.65 6.94
CA ALA A 287 6.32 29.79 6.12
C ALA A 287 7.10 28.47 6.05
N SER A 288 7.28 27.77 7.17
CA SER A 288 7.96 26.47 7.25
C SER A 288 7.27 25.43 6.36
N ILE A 289 5.95 25.26 6.52
CA ILE A 289 5.15 24.29 5.75
C ILE A 289 5.14 24.64 4.26
N THR A 290 4.94 25.91 3.91
CA THR A 290 4.87 26.36 2.51
C THR A 290 6.21 26.18 1.81
N ALA A 291 7.33 26.51 2.46
CA ALA A 291 8.65 26.31 1.88
C ALA A 291 8.96 24.83 1.68
N ALA A 292 8.64 23.95 2.63
CA ALA A 292 8.83 22.51 2.44
C ALA A 292 7.96 21.95 1.30
N ALA A 293 6.72 22.43 1.15
CA ALA A 293 5.86 22.06 0.04
C ALA A 293 6.46 22.48 -1.32
N ARG A 294 7.02 23.70 -1.41
CA ARG A 294 7.78 24.16 -2.59
C ARG A 294 9.03 23.32 -2.82
N TYR A 295 9.71 22.90 -1.75
CA TYR A 295 10.89 22.05 -1.87
C TYR A 295 10.56 20.68 -2.46
N VAL A 296 9.48 20.05 -1.98
CA VAL A 296 8.98 18.79 -2.55
C VAL A 296 8.65 18.96 -4.03
N GLY A 297 7.98 20.05 -4.42
CA GLY A 297 7.73 20.39 -5.83
C GLY A 297 9.03 20.51 -6.64
N TYR A 298 9.99 21.28 -6.14
CA TYR A 298 11.31 21.44 -6.75
C TYR A 298 12.06 20.11 -6.96
N LEU A 299 12.06 19.24 -5.95
CA LEU A 299 12.70 17.93 -6.03
C LEU A 299 11.99 17.03 -7.04
N LYS A 300 10.65 17.09 -7.10
CA LYS A 300 9.88 16.42 -8.14
C LYS A 300 10.29 16.94 -9.52
N ASP A 301 10.49 18.23 -9.72
CA ASP A 301 10.88 18.79 -11.02
C ASP A 301 12.30 18.40 -11.45
N LYS A 302 13.20 18.16 -10.50
CA LYS A 302 14.56 17.65 -10.78
C LYS A 302 14.59 16.17 -11.19
N LEU A 303 13.56 15.39 -10.85
CA LEU A 303 13.47 13.99 -11.26
C LEU A 303 13.15 13.88 -12.77
N PRO A 304 13.76 12.91 -13.49
CA PRO A 304 13.42 12.67 -14.91
C PRO A 304 11.92 12.59 -15.16
N ALA A 305 11.44 13.27 -16.23
CA ALA A 305 10.01 13.37 -16.55
C ALA A 305 9.32 12.01 -16.78
N ARG A 306 10.08 10.96 -17.12
CA ARG A 306 9.58 9.59 -17.27
C ARG A 306 9.12 8.95 -15.95
N ILE A 307 9.61 9.42 -14.80
CA ILE A 307 9.22 8.90 -13.49
C ILE A 307 7.82 9.42 -13.17
N GLN A 308 6.85 8.50 -13.13
CA GLN A 308 5.44 8.79 -12.89
C GLN A 308 5.07 8.70 -11.41
N GLU A 309 3.92 9.27 -11.06
CA GLU A 309 3.31 9.06 -9.75
C GLU A 309 2.84 7.60 -9.58
N PRO A 310 2.88 7.03 -8.35
CA PRO A 310 3.27 7.68 -7.09
C PRO A 310 4.79 7.63 -6.81
N ASP A 311 5.56 6.89 -7.62
CA ASP A 311 7.01 6.72 -7.41
C ASP A 311 7.76 8.06 -7.44
N ARG A 312 7.33 9.00 -8.28
CA ARG A 312 7.89 10.36 -8.36
C ARG A 312 7.88 11.06 -6.99
N THR A 313 6.76 10.98 -6.27
CA THR A 313 6.67 11.57 -4.93
C THR A 313 7.56 10.84 -3.93
N TRP A 314 7.60 9.50 -3.92
CA TRP A 314 8.45 8.76 -2.97
C TRP A 314 9.94 8.96 -3.20
N LEU A 315 10.36 9.02 -4.47
CA LEU A 315 11.73 9.38 -4.84
C LEU A 315 12.05 10.82 -4.44
N ALA A 316 11.12 11.77 -4.63
CA ALA A 316 11.34 13.15 -4.19
C ALA A 316 11.47 13.25 -2.66
N LEU A 317 10.71 12.47 -1.88
CA LEU A 317 10.87 12.42 -0.42
C LEU A 317 12.18 11.76 0.02
N ALA A 318 12.67 10.76 -0.72
CA ALA A 318 14.01 10.23 -0.47
C ALA A 318 15.07 11.31 -0.72
N ALA A 319 14.97 12.06 -1.84
CA ALA A 319 15.85 13.20 -2.12
C ALA A 319 15.70 14.34 -1.11
N TYR A 320 14.52 14.53 -0.51
CA TYR A 320 14.30 15.51 0.55
C TYR A 320 15.21 15.20 1.75
N ASN A 321 15.34 13.91 2.09
CA ASN A 321 16.13 13.46 3.23
C ASN A 321 17.63 13.31 2.94
N ILE A 322 18.02 12.70 1.81
CA ILE A 322 19.43 12.37 1.50
C ILE A 322 20.07 13.25 0.42
N GLY A 323 19.29 14.14 -0.19
CA GLY A 323 19.71 14.93 -1.34
C GLY A 323 19.56 14.19 -2.67
N ILE A 324 19.31 14.98 -3.74
CA ILE A 324 19.08 14.46 -5.10
C ILE A 324 20.30 13.73 -5.68
N ALA A 325 21.51 14.13 -5.28
CA ALA A 325 22.77 13.58 -5.77
C ALA A 325 22.92 12.09 -5.39
N HIS A 326 22.78 11.77 -4.10
CA HIS A 326 22.84 10.39 -3.62
C HIS A 326 21.62 9.56 -4.02
N LEU A 327 20.45 10.20 -4.19
CA LEU A 327 19.32 9.50 -4.81
C LEU A 327 19.68 9.03 -6.23
N GLU A 328 20.36 9.87 -7.02
CA GLU A 328 20.76 9.50 -8.38
C GLU A 328 21.79 8.37 -8.38
N ASP A 329 22.76 8.38 -7.46
CA ASP A 329 23.69 7.25 -7.29
C ASP A 329 22.94 5.94 -7.02
N ALA A 330 21.93 5.96 -6.15
CA ALA A 330 21.11 4.78 -5.87
C ALA A 330 20.29 4.31 -7.09
N ARG A 331 19.80 5.24 -7.92
CA ARG A 331 19.11 4.93 -9.19
C ARG A 331 20.07 4.31 -10.20
N VAL A 332 21.28 4.85 -10.35
CA VAL A 332 22.32 4.29 -11.21
C VAL A 332 22.69 2.88 -10.73
N LEU A 333 22.82 2.68 -9.41
CA LEU A 333 23.08 1.36 -8.84
C LEU A 333 21.92 0.38 -9.10
N ALA A 334 20.66 0.82 -9.00
CA ALA A 334 19.50 0.01 -9.35
C ALA A 334 19.56 -0.44 -10.82
N GLN A 335 19.92 0.47 -11.73
CA GLN A 335 20.12 0.13 -13.14
C GLN A 335 21.27 -0.86 -13.35
N LYS A 336 22.41 -0.69 -12.67
CA LYS A 336 23.55 -1.64 -12.71
C LYS A 336 23.12 -3.05 -12.26
N GLN A 337 22.23 -3.13 -11.27
CA GLN A 337 21.65 -4.39 -10.78
C GLN A 337 20.44 -4.88 -11.59
N GLN A 338 20.19 -4.31 -12.77
CA GLN A 338 19.08 -4.68 -13.66
C GLN A 338 17.69 -4.52 -13.01
N LEU A 339 17.58 -3.64 -12.00
CA LEU A 339 16.32 -3.21 -11.40
C LEU A 339 15.78 -1.98 -12.13
N ASN A 340 14.50 -1.66 -11.92
CA ASN A 340 13.87 -0.48 -12.52
C ASN A 340 14.26 0.81 -11.73
N PRO A 341 15.11 1.70 -12.26
CA PRO A 341 15.60 2.88 -11.53
C PRO A 341 14.54 3.98 -11.33
N ASP A 342 13.36 3.81 -11.94
CA ASP A 342 12.23 4.74 -11.82
C ASP A 342 11.17 4.22 -10.82
N ALA A 343 11.40 3.05 -10.19
CA ALA A 343 10.54 2.46 -9.18
C ALA A 343 11.10 2.70 -7.77
N TRP A 344 10.29 3.19 -6.83
CA TRP A 344 10.70 3.35 -5.44
C TRP A 344 11.12 2.01 -4.82
N SER A 345 10.45 0.90 -5.11
CA SER A 345 10.86 -0.45 -4.64
C SER A 345 12.30 -0.81 -4.94
N ALA A 346 12.75 -0.45 -6.13
CA ALA A 346 14.09 -0.78 -6.59
C ALA A 346 15.11 0.12 -5.89
N VAL A 347 14.86 1.42 -5.90
CA VAL A 347 15.74 2.42 -5.29
C VAL A 347 15.83 2.25 -3.77
N LYS A 348 14.73 1.85 -3.13
CA LYS A 348 14.67 1.47 -1.72
C LYS A 348 15.65 0.33 -1.37
N LYS A 349 15.88 -0.62 -2.28
CA LYS A 349 16.83 -1.72 -2.08
C LYS A 349 18.28 -1.28 -2.27
N THR A 350 18.54 -0.32 -3.15
CA THR A 350 19.90 0.11 -3.49
C THR A 350 20.40 1.28 -2.65
N LEU A 351 19.53 2.13 -2.12
CA LEU A 351 19.89 3.24 -1.25
C LEU A 351 20.79 2.79 -0.09
N PRO A 352 20.41 1.79 0.75
CA PRO A 352 21.25 1.36 1.87
C PRO A 352 22.63 0.83 1.46
N LEU A 353 22.78 0.35 0.22
CA LEU A 353 24.05 -0.18 -0.28
C LEU A 353 25.11 0.92 -0.43
N LEU A 354 24.70 2.20 -0.60
CA LEU A 354 25.63 3.34 -0.66
C LEU A 354 26.37 3.63 0.66
N ALA A 355 26.09 2.87 1.73
CA ALA A 355 26.89 2.90 2.96
C ALA A 355 28.03 1.87 2.97
N LEU A 356 28.09 0.95 2.00
CA LEU A 356 29.09 -0.11 1.92
C LEU A 356 30.20 0.26 0.92
N PRO A 357 31.50 0.08 1.26
CA PRO A 357 32.63 0.46 0.40
C PRO A 357 32.54 -0.11 -1.02
N GLU A 358 32.14 -1.36 -1.13
CA GLU A 358 31.98 -2.08 -2.41
C GLU A 358 31.00 -1.42 -3.40
N TYR A 359 30.14 -0.51 -2.95
CA TYR A 359 29.22 0.23 -3.81
C TYR A 359 29.51 1.73 -3.87
N TYR A 360 29.91 2.35 -2.74
CA TYR A 360 30.08 3.81 -2.72
C TYR A 360 31.38 4.28 -3.36
N GLU A 361 32.42 3.44 -3.44
CA GLU A 361 33.68 3.81 -4.11
C GLU A 361 33.47 4.06 -5.62
N ASP A 362 32.52 3.34 -6.23
CA ASP A 362 32.11 3.49 -7.62
C ASP A 362 30.94 4.49 -7.81
N ALA A 363 30.41 5.06 -6.73
CA ALA A 363 29.33 6.04 -6.77
C ALA A 363 29.88 7.44 -7.03
N LYS A 364 29.17 8.26 -7.82
CA LYS A 364 29.68 9.57 -8.23
C LYS A 364 29.85 10.52 -7.04
N PHE A 365 28.98 10.43 -6.05
CA PHE A 365 29.00 11.30 -4.88
C PHE A 365 29.49 10.57 -3.62
N GLY A 366 29.93 9.31 -3.75
CA GLY A 366 30.56 8.56 -2.67
C GLY A 366 29.60 8.09 -1.59
N TYR A 367 30.13 7.96 -0.37
CA TYR A 367 29.43 7.41 0.79
C TYR A 367 28.14 8.17 1.13
N ALA A 368 27.07 7.43 1.40
CA ALA A 368 25.81 7.98 1.88
C ALA A 368 25.12 7.04 2.88
N ARG A 369 24.47 7.61 3.91
CA ARG A 369 23.67 6.85 4.90
C ARG A 369 22.29 6.49 4.34
N GLY A 370 22.25 5.64 3.32
CA GLY A 370 21.03 5.33 2.56
C GLY A 370 19.92 4.57 3.30
N GLY A 371 20.17 4.04 4.51
CA GLY A 371 19.11 3.47 5.34
C GLY A 371 18.13 4.51 5.91
N MET A 372 18.61 5.72 6.23
CA MET A 372 17.81 6.81 6.79
C MET A 372 16.68 7.30 5.86
N PRO A 373 16.91 7.60 4.56
CA PRO A 373 15.84 8.03 3.67
C PRO A 373 14.79 6.93 3.43
N VAL A 374 15.18 5.65 3.46
CA VAL A 374 14.21 4.55 3.37
C VAL A 374 13.27 4.55 4.57
N ALA A 375 13.83 4.62 5.79
CA ALA A 375 13.04 4.69 7.02
C ALA A 375 12.14 5.94 7.05
N PHE A 376 12.66 7.08 6.60
CA PHE A 376 11.91 8.32 6.48
C PHE A 376 10.69 8.17 5.57
N VAL A 377 10.88 7.71 4.33
CA VAL A 377 9.79 7.55 3.35
C VAL A 377 8.76 6.52 3.85
N ASP A 378 9.22 5.40 4.44
CA ASP A 378 8.33 4.37 4.97
C ASP A 378 7.44 4.92 6.11
N ARG A 379 8.00 5.70 7.03
CA ARG A 379 7.24 6.32 8.13
C ARG A 379 6.27 7.39 7.64
N VAL A 380 6.70 8.27 6.73
CA VAL A 380 5.82 9.28 6.12
C VAL A 380 4.63 8.60 5.42
N ARG A 381 4.87 7.52 4.67
CA ARG A 381 3.79 6.77 4.00
C ARG A 381 2.77 6.21 5.00
N ALA A 382 3.24 5.67 6.12
CA ALA A 382 2.37 5.12 7.15
C ALA A 382 1.57 6.20 7.91
N TYR A 383 2.19 7.34 8.26
CA TYR A 383 1.46 8.48 8.82
C TYR A 383 0.43 9.04 7.84
N TYR A 384 0.81 9.11 6.56
CA TYR A 384 -0.09 9.54 5.49
C TYR A 384 -1.30 8.62 5.36
N ASP A 385 -1.12 7.31 5.44
CA ASP A 385 -2.22 6.33 5.41
C ASP A 385 -3.20 6.52 6.57
N VAL A 386 -2.71 6.77 7.78
CA VAL A 386 -3.55 7.07 8.95
C VAL A 386 -4.35 8.36 8.72
N LEU A 387 -3.72 9.41 8.19
CA LEU A 387 -4.41 10.65 7.86
C LEU A 387 -5.43 10.47 6.73
N LEU A 388 -5.15 9.66 5.72
CA LEU A 388 -6.11 9.34 4.65
C LEU A 388 -7.36 8.64 5.18
N ALA A 389 -7.19 7.75 6.17
CA ALA A 389 -8.30 7.02 6.80
C ALA A 389 -9.15 7.91 7.71
N GLN A 390 -8.52 8.82 8.47
CA GLN A 390 -9.19 9.58 9.52
C GLN A 390 -9.64 10.98 9.09
N GLN A 391 -9.01 11.58 8.06
CA GLN A 391 -9.22 12.97 7.70
C GLN A 391 -9.88 13.11 6.31
N PRO A 392 -10.94 13.94 6.18
CA PRO A 392 -11.65 14.10 4.93
C PRO A 392 -10.75 14.75 3.85
N SER A 393 -10.93 14.35 2.59
CA SER A 393 -10.28 15.02 1.46
C SER A 393 -10.89 16.41 1.23
N ARG A 394 -10.07 17.44 1.02
CA ARG A 394 -10.52 18.79 0.63
C ARG A 394 -10.66 18.90 -0.91
N LYS A 395 -11.60 19.72 -1.38
CA LYS A 395 -11.74 20.08 -2.80
C LYS A 395 -11.08 21.45 -3.06
N PRO A 396 -10.49 21.68 -4.25
CA PRO A 396 -10.32 20.72 -5.34
C PRO A 396 -9.36 19.59 -4.95
N ARG A 397 -9.67 18.34 -5.36
CA ARG A 397 -8.73 17.23 -5.20
C ARG A 397 -7.57 17.50 -6.15
N LEU A 398 -6.42 17.84 -5.62
CA LEU A 398 -5.21 17.96 -6.41
C LEU A 398 -4.83 16.56 -6.90
N ARG A 399 -4.53 16.47 -8.20
CA ARG A 399 -4.20 15.24 -8.92
C ARG A 399 -2.79 14.76 -8.56
N MET A 400 -2.50 14.57 -7.27
CA MET A 400 -1.26 13.90 -6.85
C MET A 400 -1.30 12.41 -7.24
N PHE A 401 -2.51 11.88 -7.41
CA PHE A 401 -2.79 10.60 -8.04
C PHE A 401 -3.53 10.89 -9.34
N SER A 402 -2.81 10.92 -10.47
CA SER A 402 -3.49 10.68 -11.74
C SER A 402 -4.16 9.31 -11.63
N GLU A 403 -5.46 9.24 -11.86
CA GLU A 403 -6.06 8.01 -12.37
C GLU A 403 -5.16 7.56 -13.51
N ILE A 404 -4.59 6.37 -13.38
CA ILE A 404 -3.75 5.80 -14.42
C ILE A 404 -4.63 5.80 -15.68
N ASP A 405 -4.28 6.60 -16.70
CA ASP A 405 -4.95 6.51 -18.00
C ASP A 405 -4.46 5.22 -18.65
N ILE A 406 -5.02 4.09 -18.22
CA ILE A 406 -4.83 2.78 -18.86
C ILE A 406 -5.70 2.78 -20.12
N ARG A 407 -5.37 3.65 -21.08
CA ARG A 407 -5.82 3.44 -22.45
C ARG A 407 -4.92 2.35 -23.03
N PRO A 408 -5.46 1.21 -23.48
CA PRO A 408 -4.66 0.29 -24.27
C PRO A 408 -4.08 1.08 -25.45
N ALA A 409 -2.81 0.86 -25.76
CA ALA A 409 -2.23 1.34 -27.00
C ALA A 409 -3.18 0.96 -28.14
N ARG A 410 -3.57 1.93 -28.99
CA ARG A 410 -4.38 1.66 -30.17
C ARG A 410 -3.72 0.51 -30.91
N VAL A 411 -4.36 -0.65 -30.91
CA VAL A 411 -4.09 -1.66 -31.91
C VAL A 411 -4.57 -1.03 -33.20
N GLU A 412 -3.65 -0.58 -34.05
CA GLU A 412 -3.99 -0.28 -35.43
C GLU A 412 -4.56 -1.57 -36.02
N GLU A 413 -5.87 -1.57 -36.27
CA GLU A 413 -6.49 -2.62 -37.08
C GLU A 413 -5.75 -2.64 -38.42
N PRO A 414 -5.26 -3.81 -38.87
CA PRO A 414 -4.71 -3.90 -40.21
C PRO A 414 -5.82 -3.52 -41.17
N ALA A 415 -5.56 -2.49 -41.98
CA ALA A 415 -6.46 -2.08 -43.05
C ALA A 415 -6.79 -3.31 -43.90
N LEU A 416 -8.05 -3.76 -43.84
CA LEU A 416 -8.61 -4.66 -44.83
C LEU A 416 -8.60 -3.92 -46.16
N GLY A 417 -7.50 -4.09 -46.89
CA GLY A 417 -7.40 -3.65 -48.27
C GLY A 417 -8.36 -4.49 -49.11
N ASN A 418 -9.36 -3.84 -49.68
CA ASN A 418 -10.15 -4.39 -50.77
C ASN A 418 -9.21 -4.74 -51.94
N ARG A 419 -9.05 -6.04 -52.23
CA ARG A 419 -8.89 -6.59 -53.59
C ARG A 419 -9.49 -7.97 -53.66
#